data_AF-A0A7X8MKQ0-F1
#
_entry.id   AF-A0A7X8MKQ0-F1
#
_cell.length_a   1.000
_cell.length_b   1.000
_cell.length_c   1.000
_cell.angle_alpha   90.00
_cell.angle_beta   90.00
_cell.angle_gamma   90.00
#
_symmetry.space_group_name_H-M   'P 1'
#
loop_
_entity.id
_entity.type
_entity.pdbx_description
1 polymer ?
#
loop_
_entity_poly.entity_id
_entity_poly.type
_entity_poly.pdbx_seq_one_letter_code
_entity_poly.pdbx_strand_id
1 'polypeptide(L)' 'MIERYTLPEMGAVWNETSKLNNWLQIEIAACEAWAKLGRIPEEAVNVISSKASFDVERVKEIEAEVRHDVI' A
#
# COMPACT_ATOMS: atom_id res chain seq x y z
N MET A 1 9.55 2.78 15.89
CA MET A 1 9.03 2.82 17.27
C MET A 1 10.03 2.11 18.19
N ILE A 2 10.23 2.57 19.42
CA ILE A 2 11.19 1.93 20.35
C ILE A 2 10.46 0.85 21.14
N GLU A 3 10.89 -0.41 20.98
CA GLU A 3 10.23 -1.60 21.55
C GLU A 3 9.95 -1.47 23.06
N ARG A 4 10.93 -0.96 23.82
CA ARG A 4 10.81 -0.78 25.28
C ARG A 4 9.61 0.04 25.74
N TYR A 5 9.18 1.02 24.94
CA TYR A 5 8.13 1.97 25.32
C TYR A 5 6.86 1.82 24.47
N THR A 6 6.82 0.81 23.61
CA THR A 6 5.76 0.64 22.61
C THR A 6 4.85 -0.49 23.03
N LEU A 7 3.56 -0.20 23.16
CA LEU A 7 2.56 -1.27 23.28
C LEU A 7 2.47 -2.04 21.95
N PRO A 8 2.31 -3.38 21.99
CA PRO A 8 2.25 -4.21 20.78
C PRO A 8 1.22 -3.72 19.75
N GLU A 9 0.04 -3.29 20.21
CA GLU A 9 -1.03 -2.78 19.36
C GLU A 9 -0.61 -1.52 18.59
N MET A 10 0.05 -0.57 19.28
CA MET A 10 0.55 0.65 18.65
C MET A 10 1.71 0.33 17.70
N GLY A 11 2.60 -0.59 18.09
CA GLY A 11 3.67 -1.08 17.21
C GLY A 11 3.15 -1.70 15.91
N ALA A 12 2.04 -2.44 15.98
CA ALA A 12 1.42 -3.05 14.82
C ALA A 12 0.85 -2.02 13.83
N VAL A 13 0.29 -0.91 14.32
CA VAL A 13 -0.23 0.16 13.46
C VAL A 13 0.88 0.87 12.70
N TRP A 14 2.01 1.12 13.37
CA TRP A 14 3.13 1.90 12.82
C TRP A 14 4.23 1.06 12.18
N ASN A 15 4.00 -0.23 11.94
CA ASN A 15 4.97 -1.07 11.24
C ASN A 15 4.89 -0.84 9.71
N GLU A 16 5.96 -1.22 9.02
CA GLU A 16 6.12 -1.01 7.58
C GLU A 16 5.06 -1.74 6.75
N THR A 17 4.72 -2.97 7.14
CA THR A 17 3.69 -3.76 6.47
C THR A 17 2.32 -3.10 6.55
N SER A 18 1.94 -2.55 7.71
CA SER A 18 0.70 -1.81 7.90
C SER A 18 0.69 -0.52 7.08
N LYS A 19 1.81 0.19 7.01
CA LYS A 19 1.97 1.38 6.14
C LYS A 19 1.68 1.03 4.67
N LEU A 20 2.38 0.02 4.14
CA LEU A 20 2.24 -0.40 2.73
C LEU A 20 0.85 -1.00 2.44
N ASN A 21 0.27 -1.74 3.38
CA ASN A 21 -1.12 -2.22 3.27
C ASN A 21 -2.11 -1.06 3.15
N ASN A 22 -1.96 -0.02 3.99
CA ASN A 22 -2.83 1.15 3.93
C ASN A 22 -2.65 1.91 2.61
N TRP A 23 -1.43 2.05 2.11
CA TRP A 23 -1.19 2.65 0.79
C TRP A 23 -1.87 1.86 -0.33
N LEU A 24 -1.73 0.54 -0.34
CA LEU A 24 -2.41 -0.32 -1.31
C LEU A 24 -3.93 -0.14 -1.27
N GLN A 25 -4.53 -0.08 -0.08
CA GLN A 25 -5.97 0.16 0.08
C GLN A 25 -6.39 1.53 -0.46
N ILE A 26 -5.61 2.57 -0.20
CA ILE A 26 -5.87 3.93 -0.70
C ILE A 26 -5.80 3.96 -2.24
N GLU A 27 -4.80 3.34 -2.84
CA GLU A 27 -4.64 3.28 -4.30
C GLU A 27 -5.79 2.53 -4.97
N ILE A 28 -6.22 1.39 -4.40
CA ILE A 28 -7.40 0.66 -4.90
C ILE A 28 -8.65 1.53 -4.79
N ALA A 29 -8.86 2.22 -3.66
CA ALA A 29 -10.00 3.10 -3.47
C ALA A 29 -9.99 4.28 -4.47
N ALA A 30 -8.81 4.81 -4.82
CA ALA A 30 -8.67 5.80 -5.86
C ALA A 30 -9.10 5.23 -7.23
N CYS A 31 -8.65 4.03 -7.60
CA CYS A 31 -9.10 3.35 -8.82
C CYS A 31 -10.61 3.10 -8.84
N GLU A 32 -11.21 2.66 -7.73
CA GLU A 32 -12.66 2.49 -7.60
C GLU A 32 -13.43 3.79 -7.86
N ALA A 33 -12.95 4.91 -7.29
CA ALA A 33 -13.54 6.22 -7.53
C ALA A 33 -13.42 6.63 -9.01
N TRP A 34 -12.27 6.38 -9.64
CA TRP A 34 -12.07 6.63 -11.07
C TRP A 34 -13.00 5.80 -11.95
N ALA A 35 -13.26 4.54 -11.61
CA ALA A 35 -14.21 3.70 -12.33
C ALA A 35 -15.65 4.20 -12.18
N LYS A 36 -16.07 4.61 -10.98
CA LYS A 36 -17.38 5.24 -10.73
C LYS A 36 -17.58 6.52 -11.54
N LEU A 37 -16.50 7.26 -11.81
CA LEU A 37 -16.50 8.44 -12.66
C LEU A 37 -16.42 8.14 -14.16
N GLY A 38 -16.37 6.86 -14.56
CA GLY A 38 -16.30 6.41 -15.95
C GLY A 38 -14.96 6.68 -16.63
N ARG A 39 -13.89 6.87 -15.85
CA ARG A 39 -12.55 7.22 -16.36
C ARG A 39 -11.69 5.99 -16.66
N ILE A 40 -11.98 4.88 -15.97
CA ILE A 40 -11.42 3.56 -16.24
C ILE A 40 -12.56 2.52 -16.26
N PRO A 41 -12.39 1.38 -16.95
CA PRO A 41 -13.36 0.29 -16.90
C PRO A 41 -13.48 -0.32 -15.50
N GLU A 42 -14.68 -0.75 -15.11
CA GLU A 42 -14.92 -1.41 -13.82
C GLU A 42 -14.19 -2.76 -13.73
N GLU A 43 -14.05 -3.46 -14.86
CA GLU A 43 -13.29 -4.70 -14.95
C GLU A 43 -11.81 -4.48 -14.60
N ALA A 44 -11.24 -3.32 -14.91
CA ALA A 44 -9.87 -3.00 -14.56
C ALA A 44 -9.69 -2.95 -13.04
N VAL A 45 -10.65 -2.38 -12.32
CA VAL A 45 -10.63 -2.32 -10.85
C VAL A 45 -10.71 -3.71 -10.25
N ASN A 46 -11.57 -4.59 -10.78
CA ASN A 46 -11.67 -5.98 -10.33
C ASN A 46 -10.34 -6.75 -10.52
N VAL A 47 -9.64 -6.50 -11.61
CA VAL A 47 -8.31 -7.10 -11.85
C VAL A 47 -7.27 -6.53 -10.89
N ILE A 48 -7.28 -5.21 -10.66
CA ILE A 48 -6.36 -4.56 -9.72
C ILE A 48 -6.59 -5.09 -8.31
N SER A 49 -7.82 -5.08 -7.80
CA SER A 49 -8.12 -5.51 -6.43
C SER A 49 -7.83 -6.99 -6.17
N SER A 50 -7.95 -7.85 -7.18
CA SER A 50 -7.67 -9.29 -7.04
C SER A 50 -6.18 -9.66 -7.14
N LYS A 51 -5.36 -8.83 -7.80
CA LYS A 51 -3.94 -9.14 -8.06
C LYS A 51 -2.95 -8.26 -7.32
N ALA A 52 -3.35 -7.04 -6.96
CA ALA A 52 -2.45 -6.09 -6.37
C ALA A 52 -1.97 -6.59 -5.00
N SER A 53 -0.65 -6.64 -4.87
CA SER A 53 0.07 -7.10 -3.68
C SER A 53 1.43 -6.44 -3.68
N PHE A 54 2.12 -6.49 -2.54
CA PHE A 54 3.46 -5.95 -2.40
C PHE A 54 4.33 -6.93 -1.63
N ASP A 55 5.65 -6.81 -1.84
CA ASP A 55 6.67 -7.46 -1.05
C ASP A 55 7.54 -6.39 -0.41
N VAL A 56 7.64 -6.41 0.93
CA VAL A 56 8.32 -5.36 1.71
C VAL A 56 9.82 -5.29 1.37
N GLU A 57 10.45 -6.44 1.11
CA GLU A 57 11.88 -6.46 0.79
C GLU A 57 12.11 -5.91 -0.63
N ARG A 58 11.23 -6.26 -1.58
CA ARG A 58 11.29 -5.71 -2.93
C ARG A 58 11.09 -4.19 -2.95
N VAL A 59 10.19 -3.66 -2.12
CA VAL A 59 10.00 -2.20 -1.98
C VAL A 59 11.29 -1.54 -1.49
N LYS A 60 11.93 -2.09 -0.45
CA LYS A 60 13.20 -1.54 0.06
C LYS A 60 14.33 -1.59 -0.96
N GLU A 61 14.41 -2.64 -1.77
CA GLU A 61 15.39 -2.75 -2.85
C GLU A 61 15.22 -1.62 -3.88
N ILE A 62 13.98 -1.38 -4.30
CA ILE A 62 13.66 -0.31 -5.26
C ILE A 62 13.94 1.05 -4.63
N GLU A 63 13.48 1.30 -3.39
CA GLU A 63 13.70 2.54 -2.65
C GLU A 63 15.19 2.88 -2.53
N ALA A 64 16.06 1.88 -2.33
CA ALA A 64 17.51 2.09 -2.27
C ALA A 64 18.10 2.62 -3.60
N GLU A 65 17.48 2.28 -4.73
CA GLU A 65 17.87 2.75 -6.07
C GLU A 65 17.25 4.12 -6.38
N VAL A 66 15.93 4.26 -6.24
CA VAL A 66 15.19 5.46 -6.66
C VAL A 66 15.18 6.57 -5.61
N ARG A 67 15.53 6.26 -4.35
CA ARG A 67 15.55 7.17 -3.19
C ARG A 67 14.22 7.87 -2.96
N HIS A 68 13.14 7.16 -3.26
CA HIS A 68 11.76 7.60 -3.12
C HIS A 68 10.91 6.41 -2.70
N ASP A 69 10.16 6.55 -1.61
CA ASP A 69 9.44 5.46 -0.94
C ASP A 69 8.13 5.06 -1.63
N VAL A 70 7.53 5.96 -2.41
CA VAL A 70 6.28 5.72 -3.16
C VAL A 70 6.50 5.13 -4.58
N ILE A 71 7.71 5.20 -5.13
CA ILE A 71 8.02 4.78 -6.52
C ILE A 71 8.42 3.31 -6.54
#